data_AF-A0A317YHA6-F1
#
_entry.id   AF-A0A317YHA6-F1
#
_cell.length_a   1.000
_cell.length_b   1.000
_cell.length_c   1.000
_cell.angle_alpha   90.00
_cell.angle_beta   90.00
_cell.angle_gamma   90.00
#
_symmetry.space_group_name_H-M   'P 1'
#
loop_
_entity.id
_entity.type
_entity.pdbx_description
1 polymer ?
#
loop_
_entity_poly.entity_id
_entity_poly.type
_entity_poly.pdbx_seq_one_letter_code
_entity_poly.pdbx_strand_id
1 'polypeptide(L)'
;MSLRRWKPFFPAFAAIDTAIETATGARSRDKFRQLRSELVEMLCDAADDDADRVKGLCRLLDAAMAEALSTLHVVPVTTTMLTTTGVDKAVEGLLSHEAGKVRALAHGILIQWAEGGVLDTTVLAAPSTHRMHPQAKALFGTAAAC
;
A
#
# COMPACT_ATOMS: atom_id res chain seq x y z
N MET A 1 -21.09 6.77 0.45
CA MET A 1 -20.22 5.87 -0.41
C MET A 1 -18.72 5.86 -0.05
N SER A 2 -18.21 6.78 0.77
CA SER A 2 -16.78 6.96 1.10
C SER A 2 -16.15 5.92 2.02
N LEU A 3 -16.87 5.47 3.05
CA LEU A 3 -16.32 4.53 4.03
C LEU A 3 -16.03 3.16 3.41
N ARG A 4 -16.73 2.81 2.31
CA ARG A 4 -16.48 1.59 1.53
C ARG A 4 -15.07 1.58 0.91
N ARG A 5 -14.56 2.74 0.48
CA ARG A 5 -13.20 2.89 -0.05
C ARG A 5 -12.15 2.62 1.02
N TRP A 6 -12.37 3.08 2.25
CA TRP A 6 -11.41 2.97 3.34
C TRP A 6 -11.47 1.65 4.10
N LYS A 7 -12.61 0.97 4.08
CA LYS A 7 -12.85 -0.27 4.83
C LYS A 7 -11.75 -1.34 4.66
N PRO A 8 -11.21 -1.62 3.45
CA PRO A 8 -10.15 -2.60 3.27
C PRO A 8 -8.81 -2.21 3.92
N PHE A 9 -8.57 -0.90 4.12
CA PHE A 9 -7.28 -0.37 4.54
C PHE A 9 -7.18 -0.03 6.03
N PHE A 10 -8.30 -0.03 6.77
CA PHE A 10 -8.27 0.25 8.22
C PHE A 10 -7.33 -0.66 9.02
N PRO A 11 -7.23 -1.98 8.74
CA PRO A 11 -6.25 -2.83 9.43
C PRO A 11 -4.80 -2.39 9.24
N ALA A 12 -4.47 -1.78 8.08
CA ALA A 12 -3.10 -1.36 7.78
C ALA A 12 -2.61 -0.28 8.75
N PHE A 13 -3.48 0.62 9.20
CA PHE A 13 -3.13 1.60 10.21
C PHE A 13 -2.63 0.96 11.51
N ALA A 14 -3.31 -0.09 12.00
CA ALA A 14 -2.91 -0.73 13.24
C ALA A 14 -1.54 -1.41 13.13
N ALA A 15 -1.27 -2.10 12.02
CA ALA A 15 0.01 -2.74 11.76
C ALA A 15 1.15 -1.71 11.65
N ILE A 16 0.93 -0.62 10.92
CA ILE A 16 1.92 0.47 10.77
C ILE A 16 2.19 1.16 12.12
N ASP A 17 1.15 1.45 12.90
CA ASP A 17 1.28 2.12 14.20
C ASP A 17 2.09 1.25 15.17
N THR A 18 1.80 -0.05 15.19
CA THR A 18 2.52 -1.03 16.02
C THR A 18 3.98 -1.17 15.59
N ALA A 19 4.25 -1.19 14.28
CA ALA A 19 5.62 -1.25 13.78
C ALA A 19 6.42 0.00 14.15
N ILE A 20 5.82 1.20 14.02
CA ILE A 20 6.48 2.46 14.41
C ILE A 20 6.77 2.49 15.92
N GLU A 21 5.80 2.12 16.75
CA GLU A 21 5.98 2.05 18.21
C GLU A 21 7.08 1.04 18.59
N THR A 22 7.08 -0.13 17.96
CA THR A 22 8.11 -1.16 18.18
C THR A 22 9.50 -0.68 17.77
N ALA A 23 9.64 -0.01 16.62
CA ALA A 23 10.93 0.53 16.18
C ALA A 23 11.45 1.69 17.04
N THR A 24 10.54 2.52 17.57
CA THR A 24 10.93 3.72 18.31
C THR A 24 11.04 3.51 19.82
N GLY A 25 10.47 2.43 20.36
CA GLY A 25 10.57 2.01 21.76
C GLY A 25 9.96 2.95 22.80
N ALA A 26 9.44 4.14 22.41
CA ALA A 26 9.02 5.16 23.38
C ALA A 26 7.90 6.11 22.91
N ARG A 27 7.61 6.21 21.60
CA ARG A 27 6.70 7.24 21.08
C ARG A 27 5.34 6.65 20.73
N SER A 28 4.39 6.77 21.66
CA SER A 28 3.00 6.36 21.44
C SER A 28 2.37 7.05 20.23
N ARG A 29 1.57 6.29 19.47
CA ARG A 29 0.76 6.74 18.33
C ARG A 29 -0.67 7.13 18.73
N ASP A 30 -1.02 7.18 20.02
CA ASP A 30 -2.41 7.34 20.47
C ASP A 30 -3.10 8.59 19.94
N LYS A 31 -2.39 9.73 19.88
CA LYS A 31 -2.95 10.96 19.29
C LYS A 31 -3.32 10.78 17.82
N PHE A 32 -2.54 10.01 17.06
CA PHE A 32 -2.84 9.73 15.66
C PHE A 32 -4.00 8.75 15.52
N ARG A 33 -4.10 7.75 16.42
CA ARG A 33 -5.26 6.86 16.50
C ARG A 33 -6.53 7.65 16.78
N GLN A 34 -6.48 8.57 17.76
CA GLN A 34 -7.58 9.44 18.12
C GLN A 34 -8.03 10.31 16.94
N LEU A 35 -7.12 11.06 16.32
CA LEU A 35 -7.45 11.90 15.16
C LEU A 35 -8.07 11.10 14.02
N ARG A 36 -7.57 9.88 13.77
CA ARG A 36 -8.14 8.99 12.76
C ARG A 36 -9.55 8.53 13.13
N SER A 37 -9.80 8.18 14.40
CA SER A 37 -11.14 7.83 14.87
C SER A 37 -12.12 8.99 14.70
N GLU A 38 -11.71 10.21 15.04
CA GLU A 38 -12.51 11.42 14.85
C GLU A 38 -12.84 11.66 13.36
N LEU A 39 -11.87 11.45 12.46
CA LEU A 39 -12.12 11.52 11.00
C LEU A 39 -13.11 10.46 10.52
N VAL A 40 -13.03 9.24 11.05
CA VAL A 40 -13.96 8.15 10.72
C VAL A 40 -15.36 8.42 11.27
N GLU A 41 -15.48 8.92 12.50
CA GLU A 41 -16.74 9.33 13.10
C GLU A 41 -17.41 10.43 12.27
N MET A 42 -16.66 11.49 11.94
CA MET A 42 -17.15 12.55 11.06
C MET A 42 -17.58 12.05 9.67
N LEU A 43 -16.95 10.99 9.15
CA LEU A 43 -17.34 10.34 7.89
C LEU A 43 -18.61 9.51 8.02
N CYS A 44 -18.82 8.85 9.16
CA CYS A 44 -20.05 8.12 9.47
C CYS A 44 -21.24 9.08 9.63
N ASP A 45 -21.00 10.24 10.26
CA ASP A 45 -22.03 11.26 10.49
C ASP A 45 -22.31 12.13 9.26
N ALA A 46 -21.42 12.10 8.26
CA ALA A 46 -21.63 12.83 7.02
C ALA A 46 -22.85 12.23 6.29
N ALA A 47 -23.85 13.07 6.04
CA ALA A 47 -24.94 12.68 5.15
C ALA A 47 -24.38 12.41 3.74
N ASP A 48 -24.93 11.39 3.07
CA ASP A 48 -24.45 10.96 1.75
C ASP A 48 -24.61 12.06 0.66
N ASP A 49 -25.41 13.11 0.90
CA ASP A 49 -25.60 14.27 0.03
C ASP A 49 -24.53 15.35 0.17
N ASP A 50 -23.73 15.35 1.26
CA ASP A 50 -22.59 16.24 1.45
C ASP A 50 -21.30 15.64 0.85
N ALA A 51 -21.32 15.50 -0.48
CA ALA A 51 -20.24 14.88 -1.24
C ALA A 51 -18.88 15.59 -1.05
N ASP A 52 -18.87 16.91 -0.89
CA ASP A 52 -17.65 17.70 -0.72
C ASP A 52 -17.03 17.51 0.67
N ARG A 53 -17.83 17.50 1.74
CA ARG A 53 -17.34 17.18 3.09
C ARG A 53 -16.79 15.77 3.15
N VAL A 54 -17.52 14.80 2.57
CA VAL A 54 -17.09 13.41 2.48
C VAL A 54 -15.75 13.28 1.74
N LYS A 55 -15.59 13.97 0.61
CA LYS A 55 -14.35 13.98 -0.16
C LYS A 55 -13.20 14.63 0.61
N GLY A 56 -13.47 15.71 1.34
CA GLY A 56 -12.51 16.38 2.22
C GLY A 56 -11.99 15.46 3.32
N LEU A 57 -12.89 14.77 4.02
CA LEU A 57 -12.54 13.83 5.07
C LEU A 57 -11.77 12.62 4.54
N CYS A 58 -12.14 12.07 3.37
CA CYS A 58 -11.35 11.02 2.71
C CYS A 58 -9.92 11.47 2.40
N ARG A 59 -9.73 12.72 1.95
CA ARG A 59 -8.39 13.28 1.70
C ARG A 59 -7.58 13.45 2.97
N LEU A 60 -8.23 13.79 4.09
CA LEU A 60 -7.57 13.86 5.40
C LEU A 60 -7.12 12.48 5.88
N LEU A 61 -7.93 11.44 5.68
CA LEU A 61 -7.49 10.06 5.93
C LEU A 61 -6.34 9.64 4.98
N ASP A 62 -6.38 10.05 3.71
CA ASP A 62 -5.30 9.75 2.75
C ASP A 62 -3.98 10.38 3.22
N ALA A 63 -4.06 11.62 3.71
CA ALA A 63 -2.92 12.33 4.29
C ALA A 63 -2.42 11.66 5.57
N ALA A 64 -3.32 11.22 6.45
CA ALA A 64 -2.96 10.52 7.69
C ALA A 64 -2.24 9.19 7.41
N MET A 65 -2.68 8.43 6.39
CA MET A 65 -1.99 7.21 5.97
C MET A 65 -0.62 7.53 5.35
N ALA A 66 -0.54 8.56 4.49
CA ALA A 66 0.73 8.98 3.91
C ALA A 66 1.74 9.42 4.99
N GLU A 67 1.30 10.16 6.01
CA GLU A 67 2.14 10.57 7.15
C GLU A 67 2.66 9.37 7.95
N ALA A 68 1.78 8.39 8.19
CA ALA A 68 2.16 7.15 8.86
C ALA A 68 3.21 6.36 8.05
N LEU A 69 3.04 6.25 6.73
CA LEU A 69 4.03 5.63 5.84
C LEU A 69 5.35 6.41 5.79
N SER A 70 5.31 7.74 5.73
CA SER A 70 6.53 8.56 5.78
C SER A 70 7.29 8.37 7.10
N THR A 71 6.58 8.22 8.21
CA THR A 71 7.20 7.88 9.50
C THR A 71 7.77 6.46 9.48
N LEU A 72 7.02 5.49 8.96
CA LEU A 72 7.47 4.10 8.84
C LEU A 72 8.73 3.98 7.97
N HIS A 73 8.83 4.79 6.92
CA HIS A 73 9.95 4.79 5.99
C HIS A 73 11.29 5.13 6.65
N VAL A 74 11.29 5.99 7.68
CA VAL A 74 12.51 6.49 8.34
C VAL A 74 12.89 5.74 9.61
N VAL A 75 12.00 4.90 10.15
CA VAL A 75 12.31 4.11 11.36
C VAL A 75 12.99 2.78 10.98
N PRO A 76 13.91 2.26 11.80
CA PRO A 76 14.57 0.99 11.53
C PRO A 76 13.57 -0.16 11.72
N VAL A 77 13.18 -0.81 10.62
CA VAL A 77 12.31 -1.99 10.63
C VAL A 77 13.16 -3.25 10.45
N THR A 78 12.93 -4.26 11.28
CA THR A 78 13.64 -5.54 11.25
C THR A 78 12.75 -6.67 10.76
N THR A 79 13.32 -7.78 10.31
CA THR A 79 12.57 -8.97 9.87
C THR A 79 11.65 -9.51 10.97
N THR A 80 12.10 -9.48 12.24
CA THR A 80 11.28 -9.86 13.39
C THR A 80 10.06 -8.95 13.55
N MET A 81 10.19 -7.66 13.24
CA MET A 81 9.04 -6.76 13.26
C MET A 81 8.05 -7.07 12.13
N LEU A 82 8.53 -7.40 10.93
CA LEU A 82 7.65 -7.79 9.82
C LEU A 82 6.79 -8.99 10.22
N THR A 83 7.40 -10.04 10.79
CA THR A 83 6.68 -11.26 11.18
C THR A 83 5.72 -11.05 12.34
N THR A 84 6.07 -10.21 13.32
CA THR A 84 5.24 -9.99 14.52
C THR A 84 4.11 -9.00 14.30
N THR A 85 4.27 -8.02 13.40
CA THR A 85 3.27 -6.98 13.15
C THR A 85 2.47 -7.18 11.87
N GLY A 86 2.97 -7.99 10.92
CA GLY A 86 2.39 -8.14 9.58
C GLY A 86 2.42 -6.85 8.77
N VAL A 87 3.32 -5.91 9.10
CA VAL A 87 3.40 -4.60 8.45
C VAL A 87 3.83 -4.71 6.98
N ASP A 88 4.54 -5.77 6.59
CA ASP A 88 4.85 -6.12 5.20
C ASP A 88 3.59 -6.27 4.35
N LYS A 89 2.66 -7.13 4.77
CA LYS A 89 1.40 -7.39 4.07
C LYS A 89 0.49 -6.17 4.11
N ALA A 90 0.51 -5.42 5.20
CA ALA A 90 -0.23 -4.17 5.32
C ALA A 90 0.25 -3.13 4.29
N VAL A 91 1.57 -2.95 4.16
CA VAL A 91 2.17 -2.03 3.18
C VAL A 91 1.95 -2.53 1.75
N GLU A 92 2.06 -3.83 1.49
CA GLU A 92 1.73 -4.43 0.19
C GLU A 92 0.27 -4.17 -0.21
N GLY A 93 -0.68 -4.34 0.72
CA GLY A 93 -2.09 -4.06 0.46
C GLY A 93 -2.35 -2.61 0.02
N LEU A 94 -1.55 -1.66 0.49
CA LEU A 94 -1.64 -0.24 0.13
C LEU A 94 -1.18 0.08 -1.29
N LEU A 95 -0.55 -0.86 -2.02
CA LEU A 95 -0.26 -0.70 -3.45
C LEU A 95 -1.52 -0.59 -4.31
N SER A 96 -2.65 -1.09 -3.82
CA SER A 96 -3.96 -0.99 -4.48
C SER A 96 -4.73 0.30 -4.14
N HIS A 97 -4.18 1.16 -3.29
CA HIS A 97 -4.89 2.32 -2.76
C HIS A 97 -5.14 3.41 -3.82
N GLU A 98 -6.29 4.08 -3.82
CA GLU A 98 -6.62 5.08 -4.86
C GLU A 98 -5.70 6.32 -4.81
N ALA A 99 -5.30 6.74 -3.62
CA ALA A 99 -4.42 7.90 -3.45
C ALA A 99 -2.99 7.58 -3.92
N GLY A 100 -2.54 8.24 -4.99
CA GLY A 100 -1.23 8.02 -5.59
C GLY A 100 -0.06 8.22 -4.63
N LYS A 101 -0.14 9.19 -3.71
CA LYS A 101 0.90 9.42 -2.68
C LYS A 101 1.06 8.22 -1.74
N VAL A 102 -0.06 7.61 -1.31
CA VAL A 102 -0.04 6.42 -0.45
C VAL A 102 0.60 5.25 -1.18
N ARG A 103 0.21 5.00 -2.44
CA ARG A 103 0.81 3.93 -3.26
C ARG A 103 2.31 4.12 -3.47
N ALA A 104 2.74 5.34 -3.79
CA ALA A 104 4.15 5.63 -4.05
C ALA A 104 5.01 5.41 -2.80
N LEU A 105 4.53 5.83 -1.62
CA LEU A 105 5.22 5.59 -0.35
C LEU A 105 5.27 4.10 -0.01
N ALA A 106 4.16 3.38 -0.17
CA ALA A 106 4.13 1.93 0.06
C ALA A 106 5.13 1.19 -0.81
N HIS A 107 5.17 1.51 -2.11
CA HIS A 107 6.15 0.95 -3.04
C HIS A 107 7.60 1.26 -2.65
N GLY A 108 7.89 2.51 -2.28
CA GLY A 108 9.24 2.91 -1.85
C GLY A 108 9.71 2.20 -0.58
N ILE A 109 8.81 1.95 0.37
CA ILE A 109 9.11 1.20 1.59
C ILE A 109 9.46 -0.26 1.27
N LEU A 110 8.70 -0.91 0.39
CA LEU A 110 8.96 -2.30 0.00
C LEU A 110 10.31 -2.45 -0.72
N ILE A 111 10.65 -1.50 -1.60
CA ILE A 111 11.98 -1.46 -2.24
C ILE A 111 13.07 -1.32 -1.17
N GLN A 112 12.94 -0.35 -0.26
CA GLN A 112 13.92 -0.14 0.81
C GLN A 112 14.12 -1.41 1.66
N TRP A 113 13.04 -2.09 2.02
CA TRP A 113 13.13 -3.32 2.81
C TRP A 113 13.74 -4.48 2.03
N ALA A 114 13.51 -4.57 0.71
CA ALA A 114 14.14 -5.59 -0.14
C ALA A 114 15.64 -5.32 -0.32
N GLU A 115 16.04 -4.08 -0.59
CA GLU A 115 17.45 -3.67 -0.71
C GLU A 115 18.20 -3.83 0.62
N GLY A 116 17.52 -3.59 1.74
CA GLY A 116 18.06 -3.79 3.09
C GLY A 116 18.08 -5.24 3.57
N GLY A 117 17.61 -6.20 2.76
CA GLY A 117 17.54 -7.62 3.14
C GLY A 117 16.54 -7.94 4.27
N VAL A 118 15.59 -7.03 4.52
CA VAL A 118 14.54 -7.19 5.54
C VAL A 118 13.40 -8.05 5.00
N LEU A 119 13.09 -7.92 3.71
CA LEU A 119 12.17 -8.80 2.97
C LEU A 119 12.93 -9.92 2.28
N ASP A 120 12.34 -11.12 2.24
CA ASP A 120 12.77 -12.14 1.30
C ASP A 120 12.42 -11.68 -0.13
N THR A 121 13.40 -11.64 -1.02
CA THR A 121 13.30 -11.01 -2.35
C THR A 121 12.33 -11.70 -3.30
N THR A 122 11.74 -12.82 -2.88
CA THR A 122 10.68 -13.55 -3.58
C THR A 122 9.37 -12.76 -3.74
N VAL A 123 9.14 -11.70 -2.93
CA VAL A 123 7.90 -10.89 -2.97
C VAL A 123 7.84 -9.91 -4.15
N LEU A 124 9.00 -9.42 -4.63
CA LEU A 124 9.06 -8.46 -5.76
C LEU A 124 9.11 -9.13 -7.14
N ALA A 125 9.30 -10.44 -7.19
CA ALA A 125 9.36 -11.20 -8.43
C ALA A 125 7.95 -11.60 -8.92
N ALA A 126 7.14 -10.61 -9.31
CA ALA A 126 6.01 -10.89 -10.19
C ALA A 126 6.56 -11.24 -11.59
N PRO A 127 6.21 -12.38 -12.20
CA PRO A 127 6.71 -12.74 -13.52
C PRO A 127 6.03 -11.89 -14.60
N SER A 128 6.72 -10.85 -15.06
CA SER A 128 6.43 -10.22 -16.35
C SER A 128 6.98 -11.10 -17.49
N THR A 129 6.23 -12.14 -17.89
CA THR A 129 6.48 -12.82 -19.16
C THR A 129 5.18 -13.25 -19.84
N HIS A 130 4.63 -12.39 -20.69
CA HIS A 130 4.32 -12.84 -22.04
C HIS A 130 4.54 -11.69 -23.04
N ARG A 131 5.81 -11.49 -23.35
CA ARG A 131 6.26 -10.76 -24.54
C ARG A 131 5.73 -11.53 -25.77
N MET A 132 4.71 -11.00 -26.45
CA MET A 132 4.33 -11.53 -27.76
C MET A 132 5.52 -11.36 -28.71
N HIS A 133 6.05 -12.48 -29.20
CA HIS A 133 6.97 -12.53 -30.33
C HIS A 133 6.18 -12.38 -31.65
N PRO A 134 6.78 -11.78 -32.70
CA PRO A 134 6.08 -11.34 -33.89
C PRO A 134 5.83 -12.50 -34.86
N GLN A 135 4.64 -12.53 -35.47
CA GLN A 135 4.33 -13.46 -36.55
C GLN A 135 4.72 -12.82 -37.89
N ALA A 136 5.94 -13.11 -38.36
CA ALA A 136 6.30 -12.94 -39.76
C ALA A 136 6.27 -14.32 -40.43
N LYS A 137 5.21 -14.60 -41.20
CA LYS A 137 5.16 -15.74 -42.12
C LYS A 137 5.40 -15.20 -43.53
N ALA A 138 6.65 -15.32 -43.99
CA ALA A 138 7.00 -15.14 -45.40
C ALA A 138 6.82 -16.47 -46.14
N LEU A 139 6.24 -16.35 -47.34
CA LEU A 139 6.01 -17.38 -48.35
C LEU A 139 7.32 -17.94 -48.93
N PHE A 140 7.42 -19.25 -49.08
CA PHE A 140 8.09 -20.01 -50.17
C PHE A 140 7.60 -21.48 -50.01
N GLY A 141 7.07 -22.22 -50.97
CA GLY A 141 7.12 -22.13 -52.42
C GLY A 141 7.95 -23.27 -53.00
N THR A 142 7.47 -24.52 -52.99
CA THR A 142 7.77 -25.54 -54.03
C THR A 142 6.86 -26.76 -53.88
N ALA A 143 6.00 -27.00 -54.85
CA ALA A 143 5.37 -28.29 -55.10
C ALA A 143 5.81 -28.73 -56.50
N ALA A 144 6.48 -29.89 -56.56
CA ALA A 144 6.81 -30.63 -57.77
C ALA A 144 6.52 -32.11 -57.49
N ALA A 145 6.14 -32.84 -58.55
CA ALA A 145 5.79 -34.27 -58.63
C ALA A 145 4.31 -34.60 -58.38
N CYS A 146 3.47 -34.49 -59.42
CA CYS A 146 3.20 -35.55 -60.41
C CYS A 146 2.20 -35.04 -61.46
#